data_AF-A0A972RLW1-F1
#
_entry.id   AF-A0A972RLW1-F1
#
_cell.length_a   1.000
_cell.length_b   1.000
_cell.length_c   1.000
_cell.angle_alpha   90.00
_cell.angle_beta   90.00
_cell.angle_gamma   90.00
#
_symmetry.space_group_name_H-M   'P 1'
#
loop_
_entity.id
_entity.type
_entity.pdbx_description
1 polymer ?
#
loop_
_entity_poly.entity_id
_entity_poly.type
_entity_poly.pdbx_seq_one_letter_code
_entity_poly.pdbx_strand_id
1 'polypeptide(L)'
;MRDQRVSCESNAWTKAWFAELETLELPTQSRWILEEHLTELQRLKEKLSDTEKRLAETTAEDAIVAKLQTYKGVGLITAVTLRAEIGRFDRFRSGKQLARFC
;
A
#
# COMPACT_ATOMS: atom_id res chain seq x y z
N MET A 1 -2.65 28.43 19.06
CA MET A 1 -2.80 27.31 18.09
C MET A 1 -3.30 25.99 18.70
N ARG A 2 -3.67 25.93 20.01
CA ARG A 2 -4.27 24.73 20.64
C ARG A 2 -5.80 24.81 20.81
N ASP A 3 -6.41 25.96 20.50
CA ASP A 3 -7.84 26.24 20.74
C ASP A 3 -8.82 25.61 19.71
N GLN A 4 -8.31 24.92 18.68
CA GLN A 4 -9.15 24.37 17.59
C GLN A 4 -8.92 22.87 17.39
N ARG A 5 -8.56 22.16 18.47
CA ARG A 5 -8.46 20.70 18.42
C ARG A 5 -9.86 20.11 18.39
N VAL A 6 -10.16 19.39 17.33
CA VAL A 6 -11.37 18.57 17.21
C VAL A 6 -10.93 17.11 17.26
N SER A 7 -11.64 16.30 18.04
CA SER A 7 -11.45 14.85 18.10
C SER A 7 -12.47 14.14 17.23
N CYS A 8 -12.06 13.03 16.64
CA CYS A 8 -12.97 12.08 16.01
C CYS A 8 -13.28 10.96 17.01
N GLU A 9 -14.53 10.49 17.03
CA GLU A 9 -14.96 9.34 17.83
C GLU A 9 -14.45 8.03 17.23
N SER A 10 -14.28 8.00 15.90
CA SER A 10 -13.77 6.83 15.19
C SER A 10 -12.25 6.68 15.29
N ASN A 11 -11.78 5.42 15.21
CA ASN A 11 -10.35 5.11 15.14
C ASN A 11 -9.73 5.72 13.88
N ALA A 12 -8.60 6.41 14.05
CA ALA A 12 -7.86 7.03 12.96
C ALA A 12 -7.59 6.05 11.80
N TRP A 13 -7.58 6.57 10.57
CA TRP A 13 -7.31 5.83 9.33
C TRP A 13 -8.34 4.75 8.95
N THR A 14 -9.49 4.69 9.64
CA THR A 14 -10.60 3.81 9.24
C THR A 14 -11.52 4.50 8.22
N LYS A 15 -12.35 3.72 7.52
CA LYS A 15 -13.39 4.28 6.63
C LYS A 15 -14.35 5.22 7.37
N ALA A 16 -14.72 4.86 8.59
CA ALA A 16 -15.57 5.69 9.46
C ALA A 16 -14.90 7.03 9.78
N TRP A 17 -13.59 7.01 10.03
CA TRP A 17 -12.81 8.22 10.29
C TRP A 17 -12.72 9.16 9.10
N PHE A 18 -12.50 8.64 7.89
CA PHE A 18 -12.54 9.46 6.69
C PHE A 18 -13.94 10.10 6.48
N ALA A 19 -15.02 9.35 6.70
CA ALA A 19 -16.37 9.88 6.61
C ALA A 19 -16.67 10.94 7.68
N GLU A 20 -16.12 10.78 8.88
CA GLU A 20 -16.26 11.76 9.97
C GLU A 20 -15.52 13.07 9.66
N LEU A 21 -14.33 12.99 9.04
CA LEU A 21 -13.56 14.18 8.63
C LEU A 21 -14.27 15.05 7.59
N GLU A 22 -15.05 14.43 6.69
CA GLU A 22 -15.82 15.13 5.66
C GLU A 22 -16.93 16.00 6.27
N THR A 23 -17.48 15.59 7.41
CA THR A 23 -18.62 16.26 8.07
C THR A 23 -18.23 17.13 9.27
N LEU A 24 -16.94 17.16 9.62
CA LEU A 24 -16.44 17.92 10.76
C LEU A 24 -16.71 19.43 10.60
N GLU A 25 -17.10 20.13 11.65
CA GLU A 25 -17.20 21.59 11.60
C GLU A 25 -15.82 22.19 11.89
N LEU A 26 -15.24 22.89 10.90
CA LEU A 26 -13.90 23.49 11.00
C LEU A 26 -13.88 24.94 10.50
N PRO A 27 -13.05 25.82 11.08
CA PRO A 27 -12.78 27.13 10.51
C PRO A 27 -12.27 27.02 9.06
N THR A 28 -12.61 27.99 8.22
CA THR A 28 -12.37 27.97 6.77
C THR A 28 -10.96 27.56 6.37
N GLN A 29 -9.93 28.11 7.04
CA GLN A 29 -8.53 27.80 6.73
C GLN A 29 -8.16 26.36 7.10
N SER A 30 -8.65 25.86 8.24
CA SER A 30 -8.42 24.49 8.68
C SER A 30 -9.17 23.48 7.80
N ARG A 31 -10.39 23.81 7.38
CA ARG A 31 -11.18 23.04 6.41
C ARG A 31 -10.43 22.91 5.08
N TRP A 32 -9.93 24.03 4.56
CA TRP A 32 -9.18 24.06 3.30
C TRP A 32 -7.91 23.16 3.34
N ILE A 33 -7.10 23.27 4.41
CA ILE A 33 -5.90 22.42 4.57
C ILE A 33 -6.28 20.94 4.67
N LEU A 34 -7.35 20.61 5.42
CA LEU A 34 -7.83 19.24 5.55
C LEU A 34 -8.25 18.67 4.19
N GLU A 35 -9.02 19.42 3.41
CA GLU A 35 -9.47 19.00 2.08
C GLU A 35 -8.30 18.78 1.11
N GLU A 36 -7.27 19.63 1.15
CA GLU A 36 -6.04 19.44 0.36
C GLU A 36 -5.36 18.11 0.72
N HIS A 37 -5.20 17.81 2.01
CA HIS A 37 -4.60 16.56 2.46
C HIS A 37 -5.46 15.34 2.10
N LEU A 38 -6.78 15.42 2.25
CA LEU A 38 -7.69 14.34 1.88
C LEU A 38 -7.65 14.05 0.37
N THR A 39 -7.58 15.11 -0.45
CA THR A 39 -7.43 15.00 -1.90
C THR A 39 -6.12 14.30 -2.27
N GLU A 40 -5.01 14.69 -1.66
CA GLU A 40 -3.72 14.06 -1.91
C GLU A 40 -3.69 12.59 -1.47
N LEU A 41 -4.27 12.27 -0.31
CA LEU A 41 -4.39 10.89 0.15
C LEU A 41 -5.24 10.04 -0.81
N GLN A 42 -6.33 10.58 -1.34
CA GLN A 42 -7.17 9.88 -2.31
C GLN A 42 -6.40 9.61 -3.60
N ARG A 43 -5.70 10.61 -4.13
CA ARG A 43 -4.83 10.48 -5.32
C ARG A 43 -3.77 9.39 -5.13
N LEU A 44 -3.12 9.35 -3.96
CA LEU A 44 -2.11 8.34 -3.64
C LEU A 44 -2.70 6.94 -3.55
N LYS A 45 -3.90 6.78 -2.97
CA LYS A 45 -4.62 5.50 -2.91
C LYS A 45 -4.95 4.97 -4.30
N GLU A 46 -5.46 5.83 -5.18
CA GLU A 46 -5.74 5.48 -6.57
C GLU A 46 -4.48 5.04 -7.31
N LYS A 47 -3.41 5.82 -7.20
CA LYS A 47 -2.12 5.48 -7.81
C LYS A 47 -1.56 4.14 -7.30
N LEU A 48 -1.74 3.84 -6.01
CA LEU A 48 -1.35 2.55 -5.44
C LEU A 48 -2.15 1.42 -6.09
N SER A 49 -3.48 1.53 -6.13
CA SER A 49 -4.37 0.55 -6.78
C SER A 49 -3.99 0.31 -8.25
N ASP A 50 -3.74 1.38 -9.00
CA ASP A 50 -3.32 1.28 -10.41
C ASP A 50 -1.96 0.58 -10.56
N THR A 51 -1.03 0.86 -9.64
CA THR A 51 0.27 0.21 -9.61
C THR A 51 0.12 -1.28 -9.32
N GLU A 52 -0.69 -1.67 -8.33
CA GLU A 52 -0.97 -3.08 -8.00
C GLU A 52 -1.60 -3.82 -9.19
N LYS A 53 -2.57 -3.19 -9.87
CA LYS A 53 -3.18 -3.72 -11.09
C LYS A 53 -2.15 -3.92 -12.20
N ARG A 54 -1.29 -2.93 -12.43
CA ARG A 54 -0.23 -3.01 -13.43
C ARG A 54 0.76 -4.15 -13.12
N LEU A 55 1.11 -4.35 -11.85
CA LEU A 55 1.96 -5.47 -11.42
C LEU A 55 1.29 -6.81 -11.69
N ALA A 56 0.01 -6.95 -11.38
CA ALA A 56 -0.77 -8.17 -11.66
C ALA A 56 -0.79 -8.49 -13.16
N GLU A 57 -1.09 -7.50 -14.00
CA GLU A 57 -1.11 -7.63 -15.46
C GLU A 57 0.27 -8.01 -16.02
N THR A 58 1.32 -7.33 -15.59
CA THR A 58 2.68 -7.52 -16.11
C THR A 58 3.28 -8.87 -15.69
N THR A 59 2.78 -9.47 -14.60
CA THR A 59 3.29 -10.74 -14.05
C THR A 59 2.30 -11.90 -14.16
N ALA A 60 1.19 -11.72 -14.87
CA ALA A 60 0.13 -12.72 -15.01
C ALA A 60 0.64 -14.08 -15.55
N GLU A 61 1.64 -14.05 -16.43
CA GLU A 61 2.24 -15.24 -17.04
C GLU A 61 3.58 -15.64 -16.40
N ASP A 62 4.03 -14.96 -15.33
CA ASP A 62 5.28 -15.32 -14.66
C ASP A 62 5.07 -16.51 -13.71
N ALA A 63 5.51 -17.69 -14.17
CA ALA A 63 5.39 -18.94 -13.42
C ALA A 63 6.08 -18.92 -12.05
N ILE A 64 7.12 -18.09 -11.85
CA ILE A 64 7.79 -17.94 -10.55
C ILE A 64 6.93 -17.10 -9.62
N VAL A 65 6.35 -16.00 -10.09
CA VAL A 65 5.40 -15.19 -9.32
C VAL A 65 4.18 -16.02 -8.91
N ALA A 66 3.63 -16.80 -9.85
CA ALA A 66 2.52 -17.71 -9.56
C ALA A 66 2.90 -18.75 -8.50
N LYS A 67 4.08 -19.37 -8.62
CA LYS A 67 4.58 -20.33 -7.63
C LYS A 67 4.80 -19.70 -6.26
N LEU A 68 5.39 -18.50 -6.19
CA LEU A 68 5.62 -17.80 -4.93
C LEU A 68 4.32 -17.51 -4.19
N GLN A 69 3.26 -17.12 -4.90
CA GLN A 69 1.95 -16.85 -4.31
C GLN A 69 1.25 -18.10 -3.75
N THR A 70 1.71 -19.31 -4.06
CA THR A 70 1.20 -20.53 -3.42
C THR A 70 1.64 -20.70 -1.96
N TYR A 71 2.69 -19.97 -1.54
CA TYR A 71 3.17 -20.02 -0.17
C TYR A 71 2.31 -19.17 0.76
N LYS A 72 1.93 -19.74 1.90
CA LYS A 72 1.16 -19.03 2.93
C LYS A 72 1.90 -17.75 3.35
N GLY A 73 1.22 -16.61 3.23
CA GLY A 73 1.76 -15.30 3.60
C GLY A 73 2.49 -14.57 2.48
N VAL A 74 2.60 -15.15 1.28
CA VAL A 74 3.20 -14.50 0.11
C VAL A 74 2.10 -14.03 -0.83
N GLY A 75 1.77 -12.74 -0.79
CA GLY A 75 0.86 -12.10 -1.75
C GLY A 75 1.58 -11.62 -3.01
N LEU A 76 0.82 -11.06 -3.96
CA LEU A 76 1.33 -10.53 -5.24
C LEU A 76 2.54 -9.60 -5.04
N ILE A 77 2.42 -8.60 -4.16
CA ILE A 77 3.48 -7.60 -3.96
C ILE A 77 4.77 -8.27 -3.48
N THR A 78 4.69 -9.13 -2.46
CA THR A 78 5.84 -9.87 -1.96
C THR A 78 6.44 -10.79 -3.04
N ALA A 79 5.61 -11.48 -3.81
CA ALA A 79 6.06 -12.37 -4.87
C ALA A 79 6.78 -11.59 -5.99
N VAL A 80 6.23 -10.46 -6.42
CA VAL A 80 6.82 -9.59 -7.44
C VAL A 80 8.12 -8.97 -6.94
N THR A 81 8.18 -8.48 -5.70
CA THR A 81 9.42 -7.97 -5.10
C THR A 81 10.49 -9.04 -5.07
N LEU A 82 10.19 -10.24 -4.58
CA LEU A 82 11.14 -11.35 -4.58
C LEU A 82 11.60 -11.68 -6.01
N ARG A 83 10.68 -11.75 -6.97
CA ARG A 83 11.01 -12.02 -8.37
C ARG A 83 11.92 -10.95 -8.97
N ALA A 84 11.70 -9.68 -8.66
CA ALA A 84 12.49 -8.55 -9.14
C ALA A 84 13.90 -8.52 -8.53
N GLU A 85 14.01 -8.69 -7.21
CA GLU A 85 15.29 -8.65 -6.49
C GLU A 85 16.17 -9.87 -6.78
N ILE A 86 15.57 -11.06 -6.79
CA ILE A 86 16.30 -12.32 -6.99
C ILE A 86 16.58 -12.57 -8.48
N GLY A 87 15.67 -12.13 -9.34
CA GLY A 87 15.68 -12.49 -10.75
C GLY A 87 15.57 -14.01 -10.90
N ARG A 88 16.66 -14.67 -11.30
CA ARG A 88 16.64 -16.13 -11.49
C ARG A 88 17.04 -16.86 -10.22
N PHE A 89 16.13 -17.68 -9.68
CA PHE A 89 16.33 -18.47 -8.46
C PHE A 89 17.36 -19.60 -8.64
N ASP A 90 17.55 -20.10 -9.86
CA ASP A 90 18.51 -21.15 -10.23
C ASP A 90 19.99 -20.73 -10.06
N ARG A 91 20.28 -19.43 -9.90
CA ARG A 91 21.63 -18.94 -9.59
C ARG A 91 22.11 -19.37 -8.20
N PHE A 92 21.20 -19.80 -7.33
CA PHE A 92 21.50 -20.26 -5.98
C PHE A 92 21.46 -21.79 -5.91
N ARG A 93 22.54 -22.39 -5.43
CA ARG A 93 22.68 -23.84 -5.25
C ARG A 93 21.87 -24.38 -4.06
N SER A 94 21.50 -23.51 -3.12
CA SER A 94 20.71 -23.88 -1.95
C SER A 94 19.94 -22.69 -1.37
N GLY A 95 18.87 -22.97 -0.62
CA GLY A 95 18.14 -21.95 0.13
C GLY A 95 19.00 -21.19 1.15
N LYS A 96 20.02 -21.84 1.73
CA LYS A 96 21.00 -21.15 2.61
C LYS A 96 21.82 -20.10 1.87
N GLN A 97 22.13 -20.36 0.60
CA GLN A 97 22.86 -19.39 -0.22
C GLN A 97 21.96 -18.20 -0.59
N LEU A 98 20.70 -18.46 -0.92
CA LEU A 98 19.69 -17.42 -1.15
C LEU A 98 19.46 -16.56 0.10
N ALA A 99 19.31 -17.17 1.27
CA ALA A 99 19.06 -16.46 2.54
C ALA A 99 20.25 -15.61 3.04
N ARG A 100 21.44 -15.74 2.42
CA ARG A 100 22.60 -14.86 2.68
C ARG A 100 22.65 -13.66 1.76
N PHE A 101 21.89 -13.70 0.67
CA PHE A 101 21.80 -12.63 -0.31
C PHE A 101 20.76 -11.57 0.08
N CYS A 102 19.64 -12.01 0.65
CA CYS A 102 18.62 -11.15 1.27
C CYS A 102 18.95 -10.91 2.74
#